data_AF-A0A1Q3EPC8-F1
#
_entry.id   AF-A0A1Q3EPC8-F1
#
_cell.length_a   1.000
_cell.length_b   1.000
_cell.length_c   1.000
_cell.angle_alpha   90.00
_cell.angle_beta   90.00
_cell.angle_gamma   90.00
#
_symmetry.space_group_name_H-M   'P 1'
#
loop_
_entity.id
_entity.type
_entity.pdbx_description
1 polymer ?
#
loop_
_entity_poly.entity_id
_entity_poly.type
_entity_poly.pdbx_seq_one_letter_code
_entity_poly.pdbx_strand_id
1 'polypeptide(L)'
;MQLYYFVALAAFVAAVSATSVSNLQRCITDPGNCPNLDNYPPDGGADTYNLEQPCSRIRLNYGTWHISEGILQFVNALNSTVIVESKACDRGANFFENSNKRSCDICLEPFEWDFTQRSPHIIDCGHVFCAECLHQVFPTKCPLCRKLYLPSEIRKLHVECRSDDDKEEVDLLKELITAYDSSEEDILRLRIRVDSWLSSRTLNEHSPLRRARDALEQYQQLKQKRFQDRRKIKTLERAARQWEKSVQDSATRKEAEAAIMEQTLRSQLAEHQAQITQLRAEIDKKQAQLDRSKLKKSTPKPLPLPQVLTPISNPLPTPPRLVRVTTNKSTWPVDHKTRSNTMPPPRFPILERDDGFDGLEDNAAYFTCRTAPYAWLDDEEFGDESSLQRPIKNAHC
;
A
#
# COMPACT_ATOMS: atom_id res chain seq x y z
N MET A 1 0.67 1.08 38.63
CA MET A 1 -0.48 1.47 37.79
C MET A 1 -0.06 2.15 36.49
N GLN A 2 0.70 3.24 36.50
CA GLN A 2 1.11 3.93 35.25
C GLN A 2 1.96 3.09 34.30
N LEU A 3 2.92 2.29 34.80
CA LEU A 3 3.73 1.41 33.95
C LEU A 3 2.91 0.35 33.20
N TYR A 4 1.83 -0.13 33.83
CA TYR A 4 0.95 -1.15 33.26
C TYR A 4 0.12 -0.59 32.09
N TYR A 5 -0.26 0.68 32.16
CA TYR A 5 -0.96 1.38 31.08
C TYR A 5 -0.06 1.58 29.85
N PHE A 6 1.21 1.93 30.04
CA PHE A 6 2.15 2.09 28.93
C PHE A 6 2.45 0.77 28.21
N VAL A 7 2.60 -0.33 28.96
CA VAL A 7 2.83 -1.66 28.38
C VAL A 7 1.59 -2.17 27.65
N ALA A 8 0.38 -1.95 28.20
CA ALA A 8 -0.87 -2.33 27.54
C ALA A 8 -1.14 -1.51 26.26
N LEU A 9 -0.85 -0.21 26.27
CA LEU A 9 -1.01 0.65 25.10
C LEU A 9 -0.03 0.28 23.98
N ALA A 10 1.24 0.00 24.32
CA ALA A 10 2.24 -0.44 23.36
C ALA A 10 1.89 -1.79 22.71
N ALA A 11 1.37 -2.75 23.50
CA ALA A 11 0.91 -4.04 22.99
C ALA A 11 -0.30 -3.91 22.05
N PHE A 12 -1.22 -2.98 22.35
CA PHE A 12 -2.39 -2.72 21.50
C PHE A 12 -2.01 -2.09 20.14
N VAL A 13 -1.09 -1.13 20.14
CA VAL A 13 -0.60 -0.48 18.91
C VAL A 13 0.16 -1.49 18.03
N ALA A 14 0.96 -2.37 18.61
CA ALA A 14 1.65 -3.43 17.86
C ALA A 14 0.67 -4.44 17.22
N ALA A 15 -0.40 -4.82 17.92
CA ALA A 15 -1.40 -5.76 17.41
C ALA A 15 -2.24 -5.20 16.25
N VAL A 16 -2.58 -3.92 16.28
CA VAL A 16 -3.34 -3.24 15.19
C VAL A 16 -2.48 -3.03 13.94
N SER A 17 -1.15 -2.89 14.12
CA SER A 17 -0.21 -2.74 13.01
C SER A 17 0.00 -4.06 12.25
N ALA A 18 0.03 -5.19 12.97
CA ALA A 18 0.27 -6.50 12.37
C ALA A 18 -0.91 -7.03 11.53
N THR A 19 -2.16 -6.69 11.88
CA THR A 19 -3.36 -7.13 11.14
C THR A 19 -3.59 -6.37 9.83
N SER A 20 -2.97 -5.19 9.67
CA SER A 20 -3.06 -4.38 8.45
C SER A 20 -2.15 -4.90 7.31
N VAL A 21 -1.01 -5.50 7.64
CA VAL A 21 -0.01 -5.93 6.65
C VAL A 21 -0.30 -7.33 6.08
N SER A 22 -1.01 -8.18 6.82
CA SER A 22 -1.31 -9.56 6.40
C SER A 22 -2.43 -9.70 5.34
N ASN A 23 -3.19 -8.63 5.05
CA ASN A 23 -4.26 -8.66 4.03
C ASN A 23 -3.83 -8.16 2.65
N LEU A 24 -2.59 -7.66 2.48
CA LEU A 24 -2.10 -7.18 1.19
C LEU A 24 -1.23 -8.18 0.42
N GLN A 25 -0.89 -9.34 1.01
CA GLN A 25 0.11 -10.27 0.47
C GLN A 25 -0.44 -11.61 -0.04
N ARG A 26 -1.71 -11.63 -0.46
CA ARG A 26 -2.29 -12.69 -1.31
C ARG A 26 -3.05 -12.03 -2.44
N CYS A 27 -2.39 -11.86 -3.60
CA CYS A 27 -2.95 -11.79 -4.96
C CYS A 27 -1.98 -11.08 -5.91
N ILE A 28 -0.77 -11.61 -6.08
CA ILE A 28 0.03 -11.35 -7.29
C ILE A 28 0.71 -12.68 -7.67
N THR A 29 -0.06 -13.55 -8.33
CA THR A 29 0.52 -14.58 -9.20
C THR A 29 0.60 -13.98 -10.59
N ASP A 30 1.82 -13.71 -11.01
CA ASP A 30 2.23 -13.29 -12.35
C ASP A 30 1.82 -14.36 -13.39
N PRO A 31 0.94 -14.06 -14.37
CA PRO A 31 0.58 -15.00 -15.42
C PRO A 31 1.59 -15.04 -16.58
N GLY A 32 2.77 -14.41 -16.45
CA GLY A 32 3.73 -14.21 -17.53
C GLY A 32 4.86 -15.23 -17.69
N ASN A 33 4.96 -16.27 -16.86
CA ASN A 33 6.11 -17.19 -16.90
C ASN A 33 5.70 -18.60 -17.35
N CYS A 34 5.86 -18.89 -18.64
CA CYS A 34 5.85 -20.26 -19.17
C CYS A 34 7.31 -20.73 -19.37
N PRO A 35 7.88 -21.56 -18.48
CA PRO A 35 9.09 -22.30 -18.80
C PRO A 35 8.71 -23.65 -19.43
N ASN A 36 9.51 -24.06 -20.42
CA ASN A 36 9.53 -25.36 -21.11
C ASN A 36 8.75 -25.46 -22.43
N LEU A 37 9.38 -24.97 -23.50
CA LEU A 37 9.22 -25.46 -24.86
C LEU A 37 10.58 -25.57 -25.55
N ASP A 38 11.47 -26.38 -24.97
CA ASP A 38 12.62 -26.94 -25.69
C ASP A 38 12.34 -28.43 -25.88
N ASN A 39 11.75 -28.78 -27.03
CA ASN A 39 11.86 -30.07 -27.72
C ASN A 39 10.85 -30.11 -28.88
N TYR A 40 11.25 -29.59 -30.04
CA TYR A 40 10.69 -30.03 -31.32
C TYR A 40 11.82 -30.60 -32.18
N PRO A 41 11.64 -31.81 -32.76
CA PRO A 41 12.63 -32.41 -33.65
C PRO A 41 12.70 -31.66 -35.00
N PRO A 42 13.87 -31.57 -35.63
CA PRO A 42 14.03 -30.98 -36.94
C PRO A 42 13.80 -32.08 -37.97
N ASP A 43 12.57 -32.27 -38.43
CA ASP A 43 12.22 -32.84 -39.74
C ASP A 43 10.73 -33.16 -39.77
N GLY A 44 9.95 -32.34 -40.49
CA GLY A 44 8.51 -32.60 -40.63
C GLY A 44 7.75 -31.54 -41.41
N GLY A 45 7.88 -31.59 -42.74
CA GLY A 45 6.87 -31.26 -43.75
C GLY A 45 5.91 -30.10 -43.51
N ALA A 46 6.16 -28.99 -44.21
CA ALA A 46 5.08 -28.16 -44.71
C ALA A 46 4.22 -29.03 -45.65
N ASP A 47 2.94 -29.21 -45.30
CA ASP A 47 1.79 -29.06 -46.20
C ASP A 47 0.52 -29.67 -45.56
N THR A 48 -0.58 -28.94 -45.76
CA THR A 48 -1.99 -29.35 -45.64
C THR A 48 -2.70 -29.21 -44.28
N TYR A 49 -3.84 -28.48 -44.35
CA TYR A 49 -4.95 -28.34 -43.40
C TYR A 49 -4.81 -27.38 -42.21
N ASN A 50 -4.87 -26.08 -42.50
CA ASN A 50 -5.40 -25.08 -41.57
C ASN A 50 -6.90 -24.86 -41.84
N LEU A 51 -7.75 -25.52 -41.05
CA LEU A 51 -9.11 -25.06 -40.79
C LEU A 51 -9.00 -23.89 -39.81
N GLU A 52 -9.12 -22.68 -40.36
CA GLU A 52 -9.29 -21.46 -39.58
C GLU A 52 -10.51 -21.60 -38.67
N GLN A 53 -10.30 -21.71 -37.36
CA GLN A 53 -11.36 -21.39 -36.40
C GLN A 53 -11.46 -19.85 -36.32
N PRO A 54 -12.65 -19.25 -36.52
CA PRO A 54 -12.83 -17.82 -36.35
C PRO A 54 -12.70 -17.48 -34.85
N CYS A 55 -11.55 -16.94 -34.46
CA CYS A 55 -11.34 -16.42 -33.12
C CYS A 55 -12.07 -15.08 -32.95
N SER A 56 -13.34 -15.13 -32.53
CA SER A 56 -14.18 -13.96 -32.24
C SER A 56 -13.84 -13.32 -30.89
N ARG A 57 -12.58 -12.97 -30.65
CA ARG A 57 -12.16 -12.25 -29.43
C ARG A 57 -11.22 -11.11 -29.76
N ILE A 58 -11.84 -9.96 -30.06
CA ILE A 58 -11.15 -8.66 -30.11
C ILE A 58 -10.61 -8.39 -28.69
N ARG A 59 -9.29 -8.42 -28.52
CA ARG A 59 -8.61 -7.87 -27.33
C ARG A 59 -8.46 -6.37 -27.56
N LEU A 60 -9.26 -5.57 -26.86
CA LEU A 60 -9.02 -4.14 -26.74
C LEU A 60 -8.02 -3.93 -25.59
N ASN A 61 -6.85 -3.42 -25.94
CA ASN A 61 -5.83 -3.01 -24.99
C ASN A 61 -6.18 -1.59 -24.53
N TYR A 62 -6.78 -1.44 -23.35
CA TYR A 62 -6.95 -0.13 -22.73
C TYR A 62 -5.58 0.26 -22.16
N GLY A 63 -4.92 1.22 -22.81
CA GLY A 63 -3.75 1.87 -22.24
C GLY A 63 -4.07 2.38 -20.84
N THR A 64 -3.11 2.22 -19.93
CA THR A 64 -3.22 2.59 -18.51
C THR A 64 -3.40 4.09 -18.35
N TRP A 65 -4.63 4.57 -18.47
CA TRP A 65 -5.02 5.87 -17.96
C TRP A 65 -5.21 5.71 -16.45
N HIS A 66 -4.49 6.51 -15.66
CA HIS A 66 -4.69 6.62 -14.21
C HIS A 66 -6.03 7.32 -13.93
N ILE A 67 -7.12 6.64 -14.26
CA ILE A 67 -8.45 6.98 -13.78
C ILE A 67 -8.44 6.62 -12.30
N SER A 68 -8.79 7.56 -11.42
CA SER A 68 -8.86 7.31 -9.99
C SER A 68 -9.73 6.08 -9.72
N GLU A 69 -9.33 5.19 -8.81
CA GLU A 69 -10.08 3.96 -8.49
C GLU A 69 -11.58 4.24 -8.19
N GLY A 70 -11.90 5.45 -7.69
CA GLY A 70 -13.27 5.89 -7.46
C GLY A 70 -14.11 6.03 -8.73
N ILE A 71 -13.56 6.58 -9.82
CA ILE A 71 -14.27 6.68 -11.11
C ILE A 71 -14.44 5.29 -11.71
N LEU A 72 -13.44 4.41 -11.57
CA LEU A 72 -13.57 3.03 -12.05
C LEU A 72 -14.65 2.25 -11.29
N GLN A 73 -14.76 2.44 -9.97
CA GLN A 73 -15.84 1.83 -9.17
C GLN A 73 -17.21 2.40 -9.51
N PHE A 74 -17.33 3.71 -9.72
CA PHE A 74 -18.57 4.35 -10.16
C PHE A 74 -19.01 3.86 -11.55
N VAL A 75 -18.08 3.86 -12.51
CA VAL A 75 -18.31 3.35 -13.87
C VAL A 75 -18.60 1.85 -13.86
N ASN A 76 -17.96 1.06 -12.99
CA ASN A 76 -18.25 -0.37 -12.84
C ASN A 76 -19.60 -0.62 -12.16
N ALA A 77 -20.03 0.20 -11.21
CA ALA A 77 -21.37 0.12 -10.62
C ALA A 77 -22.46 0.45 -11.66
N LEU A 78 -22.20 1.42 -12.54
CA LEU A 78 -23.06 1.75 -13.68
C LEU A 78 -23.02 0.67 -14.78
N ASN A 79 -21.85 0.13 -15.12
CA ASN A 79 -21.70 -0.89 -16.17
C ASN A 79 -22.20 -2.28 -15.75
N SER A 80 -22.03 -2.67 -14.48
CA SER A 80 -22.58 -3.94 -13.96
C SER A 80 -24.11 -3.95 -13.97
N THR A 81 -24.71 -2.77 -14.03
CA THR A 81 -26.15 -2.55 -14.07
C THR A 81 -26.71 -2.62 -15.50
N VAL A 82 -25.97 -2.16 -16.50
CA VAL A 82 -26.39 -2.20 -17.91
C VAL A 82 -26.20 -3.59 -18.53
N ILE A 83 -25.27 -4.40 -18.00
CA ILE A 83 -24.84 -5.66 -18.65
C ILE A 83 -25.70 -6.89 -18.31
N VAL A 84 -26.69 -6.82 -17.41
CA VAL A 84 -27.47 -8.02 -17.00
C VAL A 84 -28.69 -8.31 -17.89
N GLU A 85 -29.12 -7.41 -18.78
CA GLU A 85 -30.21 -7.69 -19.74
C GLU A 85 -29.83 -7.59 -21.22
N SER A 86 -28.54 -7.41 -21.55
CA SER A 86 -28.10 -7.37 -22.95
C SER A 86 -26.86 -8.25 -23.17
N LYS A 87 -27.08 -9.55 -23.37
CA LYS A 87 -26.04 -10.43 -23.95
C LYS A 87 -26.13 -10.57 -25.47
N ALA A 88 -26.80 -9.65 -26.15
CA ALA A 88 -26.79 -9.62 -27.62
C ALA A 88 -26.83 -8.22 -28.30
N CYS A 89 -26.98 -7.09 -27.61
CA CYS A 89 -27.27 -5.81 -28.30
C CYS A 89 -26.30 -4.63 -28.11
N ASP A 90 -25.27 -4.71 -27.26
CA ASP A 90 -24.64 -3.45 -26.78
C ASP A 90 -23.43 -2.94 -27.56
N ARG A 91 -23.04 -3.56 -28.69
CA ARG A 91 -22.04 -2.95 -29.59
C ARG A 91 -22.64 -2.05 -30.68
N GLY A 92 -23.96 -1.86 -30.69
CA GLY A 92 -24.62 -0.93 -31.62
C GLY A 92 -25.23 0.31 -30.98
N ALA A 93 -25.58 0.32 -29.69
CA ALA A 93 -26.55 1.29 -29.17
C ALA A 93 -26.03 2.73 -28.95
N ASN A 94 -24.75 2.92 -28.62
CA ASN A 94 -24.21 4.26 -28.29
C ASN A 94 -23.71 5.08 -29.49
N PHE A 95 -23.75 4.51 -30.72
CA PHE A 95 -23.44 5.27 -31.94
C PHE A 95 -24.67 6.05 -32.49
N PHE A 96 -25.79 6.02 -31.77
CA PHE A 96 -27.08 6.33 -32.39
C PHE A 96 -27.78 7.59 -31.91
N GLU A 97 -27.22 8.34 -30.95
CA GLU A 97 -27.95 9.46 -30.34
C GLU A 97 -27.63 10.84 -30.93
N ASN A 98 -26.68 10.96 -31.88
CA ASN A 98 -26.23 12.28 -32.34
C ASN A 98 -26.14 12.47 -33.85
N SER A 99 -26.96 11.77 -34.62
CA SER A 99 -27.13 12.09 -36.04
C SER A 99 -28.59 11.88 -36.44
N ASN A 100 -29.17 12.96 -36.97
CA ASN A 100 -30.30 12.99 -37.90
C ASN A 100 -30.83 11.61 -38.26
N LYS A 101 -32.09 11.34 -37.85
CA LYS A 101 -33.01 10.35 -38.43
C LYS A 101 -32.29 9.25 -39.19
N ARG A 102 -31.96 8.14 -38.51
CA ARG A 102 -31.50 6.91 -39.16
C ARG A 102 -32.45 6.64 -40.32
N SER A 103 -31.99 6.87 -41.54
CA SER A 103 -32.74 6.66 -42.76
C SER A 103 -32.24 5.39 -43.42
N CYS A 104 -33.07 4.80 -44.28
CA CYS A 104 -32.63 3.65 -45.05
C CYS A 104 -31.57 4.10 -46.07
N ASP A 105 -30.41 3.44 -46.11
CA ASP A 105 -29.35 3.77 -47.08
C ASP A 105 -29.74 3.56 -48.56
N ILE A 106 -30.88 2.92 -48.82
CA ILE A 106 -31.40 2.66 -50.18
C ILE A 106 -32.34 3.77 -50.62
N CYS A 107 -33.45 4.00 -49.90
CA CYS A 107 -34.43 5.03 -50.27
C CYS A 107 -34.16 6.40 -49.65
N LEU A 108 -33.20 6.50 -48.71
CA LEU A 108 -32.86 7.68 -47.92
C LEU A 108 -34.02 8.23 -47.07
N GLU A 109 -35.12 7.50 -46.96
CA GLU A 109 -36.26 7.87 -46.13
C GLU A 109 -36.00 7.53 -44.65
N PRO A 110 -36.46 8.38 -43.71
CA PRO A 110 -36.34 8.11 -42.28
C PRO A 110 -37.10 6.84 -41.91
N PHE A 111 -36.54 6.04 -40.99
CA PHE A 111 -37.26 4.89 -40.47
C PHE A 111 -38.51 5.34 -39.69
N GLU A 112 -39.62 4.67 -39.96
CA GLU A 112 -40.88 4.88 -39.24
C GLU A 112 -41.25 3.56 -38.53
N TRP A 113 -41.46 3.63 -37.21
CA TRP A 113 -41.70 2.45 -36.38
C TRP A 113 -43.13 1.92 -36.49
N ASP A 114 -44.07 2.82 -36.72
CA ASP A 114 -45.50 2.53 -36.83
C ASP A 114 -45.84 1.82 -38.16
N PHE A 115 -45.03 2.05 -39.19
CA PHE A 115 -45.23 1.48 -40.52
C PHE A 115 -44.34 0.26 -40.73
N THR A 116 -44.95 -0.90 -40.93
CA THR A 116 -44.23 -2.18 -41.12
C THR A 116 -43.21 -2.12 -42.25
N GLN A 117 -43.54 -1.45 -43.36
CA GLN A 117 -42.69 -1.32 -44.55
C GLN A 117 -41.47 -0.43 -44.34
N ARG A 118 -41.62 0.64 -43.54
CA ARG A 118 -40.55 1.61 -43.25
C ARG A 118 -39.79 1.33 -41.95
N SER A 119 -40.22 0.33 -41.19
CA SER A 119 -39.50 -0.08 -39.99
C SER A 119 -38.14 -0.70 -40.32
N PRO A 120 -37.12 -0.48 -39.47
CA PRO A 120 -35.76 -0.94 -39.75
C PRO A 120 -35.65 -2.45 -39.53
N HIS A 121 -34.97 -3.10 -40.47
CA HIS A 121 -34.72 -4.52 -40.48
C HIS A 121 -33.22 -4.77 -40.65
N ILE A 122 -32.68 -5.69 -39.85
CA ILE A 122 -31.29 -6.12 -39.91
C ILE A 122 -31.19 -7.46 -40.67
N ILE A 123 -30.21 -7.55 -41.55
CA ILE A 123 -29.86 -8.78 -42.28
C ILE A 123 -28.64 -9.47 -41.66
N ASP A 124 -28.34 -10.70 -42.07
CA ASP A 124 -27.27 -11.56 -41.53
C ASP A 124 -25.86 -10.92 -41.56
N CYS A 125 -25.62 -9.98 -42.48
CA CYS A 125 -24.36 -9.25 -42.58
C CYS A 125 -24.26 -8.06 -41.60
N GLY A 126 -25.33 -7.74 -40.86
CA GLY A 126 -25.38 -6.67 -39.86
C GLY A 126 -25.81 -5.29 -40.35
N HIS A 127 -26.04 -5.11 -41.66
CA HIS A 127 -26.55 -3.84 -42.21
C HIS A 127 -28.06 -3.70 -42.00
N VAL A 128 -28.54 -2.46 -41.90
CA VAL A 128 -29.94 -2.14 -41.56
C VAL A 128 -30.60 -1.37 -42.70
N PHE A 129 -31.77 -1.83 -43.14
CA PHE A 129 -32.55 -1.20 -44.22
C PHE A 129 -34.05 -1.22 -43.87
N CYS A 130 -34.90 -0.48 -44.58
CA CYS A 130 -36.34 -0.63 -44.39
C CYS A 130 -36.82 -1.94 -45.02
N ALA A 131 -37.94 -2.49 -44.50
CA ALA A 131 -38.52 -3.71 -45.04
C ALA A 131 -38.81 -3.59 -46.53
N GLU A 132 -39.37 -2.47 -46.98
CA GLU A 132 -39.71 -2.27 -48.39
C GLU A 132 -38.50 -2.41 -49.32
N CYS A 133 -37.40 -1.73 -49.00
CA CYS A 133 -36.21 -1.79 -49.83
C CYS A 133 -35.58 -3.19 -49.84
N LEU A 134 -35.64 -3.94 -48.74
CA LEU A 134 -35.15 -5.33 -48.73
C LEU A 134 -35.96 -6.25 -49.66
N HIS A 135 -37.28 -6.05 -49.78
CA HIS A 135 -38.12 -6.84 -50.67
C HIS A 135 -37.89 -6.51 -52.16
N GLN A 136 -37.43 -5.30 -52.47
CA GLN A 136 -37.19 -4.85 -53.85
C GLN A 136 -35.80 -5.25 -54.39
N VAL A 137 -34.85 -5.59 -53.52
CA VAL A 137 -33.47 -5.94 -53.92
C VAL A 137 -33.42 -7.38 -54.46
N PHE A 138 -33.26 -7.49 -55.78
CA PHE A 138 -33.01 -8.77 -56.47
C PHE A 138 -31.72 -8.70 -57.30
N PRO A 139 -30.76 -9.65 -57.15
CA PRO A 139 -30.77 -10.80 -56.22
C PRO A 139 -30.66 -10.37 -54.75
N THR A 140 -30.97 -11.27 -53.80
CA THR A 140 -30.91 -11.03 -52.33
C THR A 140 -29.48 -10.87 -51.81
N LYS A 141 -28.84 -9.78 -52.21
CA LYS A 141 -27.49 -9.36 -51.83
C LYS A 141 -27.58 -8.03 -51.09
N CYS A 142 -26.83 -7.88 -50.01
CA CYS A 142 -26.74 -6.62 -49.29
C CYS A 142 -26.27 -5.50 -50.24
N PRO A 143 -26.99 -4.37 -50.36
CA PRO A 143 -26.56 -3.27 -51.23
C PRO A 143 -25.20 -2.67 -50.85
N LEU A 144 -24.80 -2.77 -49.57
CA LEU A 144 -23.56 -2.19 -49.06
C LEU A 144 -22.37 -3.13 -49.24
N CYS A 145 -22.42 -4.35 -48.68
CA CYS A 145 -21.30 -5.30 -48.71
C CYS A 145 -21.44 -6.44 -49.73
N ARG A 146 -22.56 -6.51 -50.45
CA ARG A 146 -22.86 -7.54 -51.48
C ARG A 146 -22.92 -8.99 -50.97
N LYS A 147 -22.83 -9.22 -49.66
CA LYS A 147 -23.04 -10.54 -49.04
C LYS A 147 -24.47 -11.00 -49.30
N LEU A 148 -24.63 -12.28 -49.64
CA LEU A 148 -25.95 -12.90 -49.79
C LEU A 148 -26.62 -12.98 -48.44
N TYR A 149 -27.91 -12.69 -48.41
CA TYR A 149 -28.75 -12.87 -47.22
C TYR A 149 -29.99 -13.70 -47.58
N LEU A 150 -30.52 -14.41 -46.58
CA LEU A 150 -31.74 -15.19 -46.70
C LEU A 150 -32.94 -14.32 -46.27
N PRO A 151 -34.01 -14.20 -47.08
CA PRO A 151 -35.20 -13.45 -46.69
C PRO A 151 -35.84 -13.93 -45.37
N SER A 152 -35.68 -15.22 -45.04
CA SER A 152 -36.13 -15.80 -43.77
C SER A 152 -35.32 -15.36 -42.55
N GLU A 153 -34.12 -14.80 -42.74
CA GLU A 153 -33.24 -14.34 -41.67
C GLU A 153 -33.32 -12.84 -41.43
N ILE A 154 -34.17 -12.13 -42.19
CA ILE A 154 -34.42 -10.70 -41.98
C ILE A 154 -35.13 -10.54 -40.63
N ARG A 155 -34.53 -9.78 -39.71
CA ARG A 155 -35.11 -9.52 -38.39
C ARG A 155 -35.57 -8.08 -38.30
N LYS A 156 -36.83 -7.86 -37.91
CA LYS A 156 -37.31 -6.52 -37.55
C LYS A 156 -36.55 -6.07 -36.31
N LEU A 157 -35.83 -4.96 -36.43
CA LEU A 157 -35.18 -4.36 -35.28
C LEU A 157 -36.28 -3.65 -34.50
N HIS A 158 -36.44 -3.97 -33.23
CA HIS A 158 -37.34 -3.24 -32.33
C HIS A 158 -36.46 -2.30 -31.51
N VAL A 159 -36.56 -0.99 -31.74
CA VAL A 159 -36.07 0.00 -30.78
C VAL A 159 -37.26 0.32 -29.90
N GLU A 160 -37.16 -0.04 -28.64
CA GLU A 160 -38.09 0.46 -27.64
C GLU A 160 -37.95 1.98 -27.63
N CYS A 161 -38.93 2.65 -28.25
CA CYS A 161 -39.04 4.10 -28.18
C CYS A 161 -39.52 4.41 -26.77
N ARG A 162 -38.55 4.45 -25.87
CA ARG A 162 -38.66 4.91 -24.51
C ARG A 162 -39.50 6.19 -24.48
N SER A 163 -40.53 6.23 -23.64
CA SER A 163 -41.52 7.32 -23.60
C SER A 163 -40.83 8.67 -23.32
N ASP A 164 -41.51 9.81 -23.54
CA ASP A 164 -40.96 11.14 -23.19
C ASP A 164 -40.46 11.20 -21.73
N ASP A 165 -41.10 10.41 -20.87
CA ASP A 165 -40.71 10.14 -19.50
C ASP A 165 -39.27 9.59 -19.36
N ASP A 166 -38.86 8.68 -20.23
CA ASP A 166 -37.52 8.10 -20.18
C ASP A 166 -36.45 9.07 -20.68
N LYS A 167 -36.83 10.06 -21.50
CA LYS A 167 -35.90 11.10 -21.95
C LYS A 167 -35.43 11.96 -20.77
N GLU A 168 -36.34 12.37 -19.89
CA GLU A 168 -35.97 13.12 -18.69
C GLU A 168 -35.13 12.27 -17.74
N GLU A 169 -35.37 10.95 -17.63
CA GLU A 169 -34.51 10.04 -16.85
C GLU A 169 -33.07 10.06 -17.37
N VAL A 170 -32.92 9.95 -18.69
CA VAL A 170 -31.61 9.94 -19.35
C VAL A 170 -30.91 11.29 -19.20
N ASP A 171 -31.63 12.40 -19.32
CA ASP A 171 -31.08 13.74 -19.14
C ASP A 171 -30.61 13.96 -17.69
N LEU A 172 -31.40 13.56 -16.69
CA LEU A 172 -30.99 13.60 -15.27
C LEU A 172 -29.80 12.69 -14.98
N LEU A 173 -29.74 11.52 -15.60
CA LEU A 173 -28.61 10.61 -15.46
C LEU A 173 -27.33 11.20 -16.06
N LYS A 174 -27.43 11.83 -17.24
CA LYS A 174 -26.32 12.57 -17.87
C LYS A 174 -25.86 13.72 -16.98
N GLU A 175 -26.79 14.50 -16.42
CA GLU A 175 -26.48 15.57 -15.47
C GLU A 175 -25.74 15.04 -14.23
N LEU A 176 -26.18 13.92 -13.63
CA LEU A 176 -25.52 13.29 -12.47
C LEU A 176 -24.08 12.87 -12.79
N ILE A 177 -23.87 12.27 -13.96
CA ILE A 177 -22.54 11.84 -14.42
C ILE A 177 -21.63 13.03 -14.70
N THR A 178 -22.16 14.19 -15.08
CA THR A 178 -21.33 15.39 -15.27
C THR A 178 -21.06 16.15 -13.97
N ALA A 179 -21.97 16.08 -13.01
CA ALA A 179 -21.94 16.89 -11.79
C ALA A 179 -21.19 16.24 -10.62
N TYR A 180 -20.70 15.00 -10.74
CA TYR A 180 -20.13 14.25 -9.60
C TYR A 180 -18.89 14.91 -8.95
N ASP A 181 -18.14 15.71 -9.73
CA ASP A 181 -17.00 16.49 -9.25
C ASP A 181 -17.30 18.01 -9.15
N SER A 182 -18.56 18.43 -9.30
CA SER A 182 -19.00 19.81 -9.10
C SER A 182 -19.02 20.21 -7.61
N SER A 183 -19.43 21.46 -7.32
CA SER A 183 -19.57 21.93 -5.94
C SER A 183 -20.62 21.12 -5.17
N GLU A 184 -20.53 21.13 -3.84
CA GLU A 184 -21.50 20.45 -2.99
C GLU A 184 -22.91 21.02 -3.19
N GLU A 185 -23.02 22.33 -3.43
CA GLU A 185 -24.29 23.00 -3.73
C GLU A 185 -24.90 22.52 -5.05
N ASP A 186 -24.08 22.32 -6.10
CA ASP A 186 -24.55 21.82 -7.38
C ASP A 186 -25.06 20.38 -7.27
N ILE A 187 -24.31 19.54 -6.56
CA ILE A 187 -24.70 18.15 -6.32
C ILE A 187 -25.99 18.09 -5.49
N LEU A 188 -26.14 18.93 -4.46
CA LEU A 188 -27.36 18.99 -3.65
C LEU A 188 -28.56 19.44 -4.48
N ARG A 189 -28.40 20.48 -5.31
CA ARG A 189 -29.47 20.94 -6.22
C ARG A 189 -29.92 19.83 -7.17
N LEU A 190 -28.96 19.11 -7.76
CA LEU A 190 -29.25 18.02 -8.67
C LEU A 190 -29.91 16.84 -7.94
N ARG A 191 -29.44 16.49 -6.74
CA ARG A 191 -30.06 15.45 -5.89
C ARG A 191 -31.53 15.77 -5.60
N ILE A 192 -31.85 17.01 -5.23
CA ILE A 192 -33.25 17.43 -4.99
C ILE A 192 -34.10 17.26 -6.25
N ARG A 193 -33.57 17.64 -7.43
CA ARG A 193 -34.27 17.50 -8.71
C ARG A 193 -34.53 16.01 -9.03
N VAL A 194 -33.52 15.17 -8.85
CA VAL A 194 -33.62 13.71 -9.04
C VAL A 194 -34.61 13.08 -8.08
N ASP A 195 -34.57 13.44 -6.79
CA ASP A 195 -35.49 12.92 -5.78
C ASP A 195 -36.94 13.34 -6.05
N SER A 196 -37.16 14.59 -6.50
CA SER A 196 -38.47 15.09 -6.94
C SER A 196 -39.02 14.26 -8.11
N TRP A 197 -38.17 14.02 -9.12
CA TRP A 197 -38.53 13.21 -10.29
C TRP A 197 -38.79 11.73 -9.92
N LEU A 198 -37.99 11.17 -9.01
CA LEU A 198 -38.18 9.81 -8.50
C LEU A 198 -39.42 9.65 -7.63
N SER A 199 -39.92 10.74 -7.05
CA SER A 199 -41.11 10.74 -6.18
C SER A 199 -42.41 10.77 -6.96
N SER A 200 -42.41 11.30 -8.19
CA SER A 200 -43.60 11.33 -9.05
C SER A 200 -43.87 9.98 -9.75
N ARG A 201 -42.93 9.03 -9.69
CA ARG A 201 -43.00 7.74 -10.39
C ARG A 201 -43.27 6.57 -9.48
N THR A 202 -43.88 5.53 -10.04
CA THR A 202 -44.05 4.24 -9.38
C THR A 202 -42.68 3.71 -8.93
N LEU A 203 -42.67 3.06 -7.77
CA LEU A 203 -41.47 2.50 -7.15
C LEU A 203 -40.98 1.27 -7.92
N ASN A 204 -40.51 1.47 -9.16
CA ASN A 204 -39.69 0.49 -9.82
C ASN A 204 -38.32 0.51 -9.14
N GLU A 205 -38.04 -0.55 -8.37
CA GLU A 205 -36.80 -0.75 -7.62
C GLU A 205 -35.54 -0.71 -8.50
N HIS A 206 -35.68 -0.85 -9.81
CA HIS A 206 -34.57 -1.00 -10.75
C HIS A 206 -34.25 0.23 -11.61
N SER A 207 -34.82 1.41 -11.34
CA SER A 207 -34.47 2.64 -12.09
C SER A 207 -32.95 2.88 -12.03
N PRO A 208 -32.27 2.97 -13.18
CA PRO A 208 -30.85 3.34 -13.25
C PRO A 208 -30.53 4.64 -12.52
N LEU A 209 -31.47 5.60 -12.53
CA LEU A 209 -31.32 6.88 -11.85
C LEU A 209 -31.25 6.76 -10.32
N ARG A 210 -32.04 5.87 -9.70
CA ARG A 210 -31.94 5.58 -8.25
C ARG A 210 -30.55 5.07 -7.88
N ARG A 211 -30.06 4.10 -8.64
CA ARG A 211 -28.72 3.51 -8.43
C ARG A 211 -27.60 4.55 -8.61
N ALA A 212 -27.70 5.39 -9.63
CA ALA A 212 -26.74 6.46 -9.85
C ALA A 212 -26.73 7.47 -8.70
N ARG A 213 -27.91 7.87 -8.20
CA ARG A 213 -28.05 8.76 -7.05
C ARG A 213 -27.49 8.14 -5.76
N ASP A 214 -27.75 6.86 -5.50
CA ASP A 214 -27.18 6.17 -4.33
C ASP A 214 -25.65 6.01 -4.43
N ALA A 215 -25.14 5.72 -5.62
CA ALA A 215 -23.70 5.65 -5.88
C ALA A 215 -23.02 7.01 -5.66
N LEU A 216 -23.66 8.11 -6.07
CA LEU A 216 -23.16 9.47 -5.82
C LEU A 216 -23.08 9.79 -4.33
N GLU A 217 -24.09 9.40 -3.54
CA GLU A 217 -24.07 9.58 -2.09
C GLU A 217 -22.94 8.78 -1.42
N GLN A 218 -22.72 7.53 -1.83
CA GLN A 218 -21.59 6.73 -1.35
C GLN A 218 -20.25 7.38 -1.71
N TYR A 219 -20.11 7.91 -2.92
CA TYR A 219 -18.91 8.64 -3.35
C TYR A 219 -18.65 9.86 -2.46
N GLN A 220 -19.67 10.66 -2.15
CA GLN A 220 -19.52 11.81 -1.25
C GLN A 220 -19.06 11.40 0.16
N GLN A 221 -19.62 10.32 0.72
CA GLN A 221 -19.18 9.78 2.01
C GLN A 221 -17.72 9.34 1.98
N LEU A 222 -17.29 8.66 0.90
CA LEU A 222 -15.90 8.24 0.72
C LEU A 222 -14.97 9.45 0.55
N LYS A 223 -15.39 10.49 -0.17
CA LYS A 223 -14.63 11.75 -0.34
C LYS A 223 -14.40 12.43 1.01
N GLN A 224 -15.44 12.54 1.85
CA GLN A 224 -15.34 13.10 3.20
C GLN A 224 -14.42 12.26 4.11
N LYS A 225 -14.57 10.93 4.08
CA LYS A 225 -13.72 10.01 4.84
C LYS A 225 -12.24 10.13 4.44
N ARG A 226 -11.94 10.15 3.14
CA ARG A 226 -10.58 10.33 2.62
C ARG A 226 -9.95 11.63 3.14
N PHE A 227 -10.73 12.70 3.22
CA PHE A 227 -10.25 13.98 3.77
C PHE A 227 -9.94 13.89 5.28
N GLN A 228 -10.80 13.23 6.06
CA GLN A 228 -10.55 12.97 7.49
C GLN A 228 -9.31 12.10 7.70
N ASP A 229 -9.16 11.04 6.92
CA ASP A 229 -8.00 10.14 6.98
C ASP A 229 -6.71 10.88 6.62
N ARG A 230 -6.73 11.75 5.59
CA ARG A 230 -5.59 12.62 5.24
C ARG A 230 -5.20 13.53 6.41
N ARG A 231 -6.16 14.14 7.10
CA ARG A 231 -5.89 14.96 8.31
C ARG A 231 -5.29 14.11 9.43
N LYS A 232 -5.82 12.91 9.66
CA LYS A 232 -5.33 11.98 10.69
C LYS A 232 -3.90 11.52 10.40
N ILE A 233 -3.59 11.18 9.15
CA ILE A 233 -2.25 10.80 8.70
C ILE A 233 -1.27 11.95 9.00
N LYS A 234 -1.57 13.18 8.55
CA LYS A 234 -0.72 14.34 8.84
C LYS A 234 -0.48 14.55 10.34
N THR A 235 -1.48 14.33 11.19
CA THR A 235 -1.32 14.42 12.65
C THR A 235 -0.42 13.31 13.21
N LEU A 236 -0.62 12.07 12.77
CA LEU A 236 0.21 10.95 13.19
C LEU A 236 1.67 11.09 12.71
N GLU A 237 1.89 11.59 11.50
CA GLU A 237 3.23 11.88 10.98
C GLU A 237 3.97 12.91 11.84
N ARG A 238 3.29 13.98 12.26
CA ARG A 238 3.88 14.97 13.19
C ARG A 238 4.21 14.35 14.53
N ALA A 239 3.31 13.52 15.07
CA ALA A 239 3.54 12.82 16.34
C ALA A 239 4.72 11.85 16.26
N ALA A 240 4.84 11.10 15.15
CA ALA A 240 5.96 10.21 14.90
C ALA A 240 7.30 10.96 14.85
N ARG A 241 7.37 12.06 14.10
CA ARG A 241 8.57 12.92 14.04
C ARG A 241 8.95 13.50 15.40
N GLN A 242 7.96 13.92 16.19
CA GLN A 242 8.20 14.42 17.55
C GLN A 242 8.75 13.33 18.47
N TRP A 243 8.20 12.11 18.38
CA TRP A 243 8.67 10.98 19.16
C TRP A 243 10.09 10.58 18.77
N GLU A 244 10.40 10.49 17.48
CA GLU A 244 11.77 10.23 16.97
C GLU A 244 12.77 11.27 17.51
N LYS A 245 12.41 12.56 17.45
CA LYS A 245 13.23 13.63 18.03
C LYS A 245 13.45 13.43 19.53
N SER A 246 12.39 13.11 20.28
CA SER A 246 12.49 12.86 21.72
C SER A 246 13.37 11.64 22.04
N VAL A 247 13.35 10.60 21.20
CA VAL A 247 14.21 9.43 21.34
C VAL A 247 15.67 9.81 21.10
N GLN A 248 15.94 10.58 20.04
CA GLN A 248 17.28 11.08 19.74
C GLN A 248 17.82 11.98 20.86
N ASP A 249 17.02 12.93 21.34
CA ASP A 249 17.39 13.83 22.45
C ASP A 249 17.65 13.03 23.74
N SER A 250 16.88 11.97 24.00
CA SER A 250 17.13 11.08 25.13
C SER A 250 18.43 10.28 24.97
N ALA A 251 18.75 9.83 23.76
CA ALA A 251 19.98 9.09 23.48
C ALA A 251 21.22 9.99 23.64
N THR A 252 21.21 11.19 23.06
CA THR A 252 22.31 12.16 23.20
C THR A 252 22.51 12.58 24.66
N ARG A 253 21.42 12.75 25.42
CA ARG A 253 21.50 13.01 26.86
C ARG A 253 22.18 11.87 27.62
N LYS A 254 21.82 10.61 27.34
CA LYS A 254 22.46 9.45 27.99
C LYS A 254 23.94 9.31 27.62
N GLU A 255 24.30 9.60 26.38
CA GLU A 255 25.69 9.60 25.92
C GLU A 255 26.51 10.68 26.66
N ALA A 256 25.96 11.89 26.79
CA ALA A 256 26.59 12.96 27.56
C ALA A 256 26.75 12.60 29.05
N GLU A 257 25.72 12.01 29.66
CA GLU A 257 25.78 11.53 31.05
C GLU A 257 26.85 10.42 31.22
N ALA A 258 26.95 9.49 30.27
CA ALA A 258 27.97 8.44 30.27
C ALA A 258 29.39 9.01 30.11
N ALA A 259 29.58 10.00 29.24
CA ALA A 259 30.88 10.66 29.05
C ALA A 259 31.34 11.41 30.31
N ILE A 260 30.42 12.10 31.00
CA ILE A 260 30.72 12.75 32.30
C ILE A 260 31.12 11.69 33.34
N MET A 261 30.40 10.56 33.40
CA MET A 261 30.71 9.48 34.32
C MET A 261 32.08 8.85 34.01
N GLU A 262 32.39 8.63 32.73
CA GLU A 262 33.70 8.11 32.30
C GLU A 262 34.83 9.06 32.67
N GLN A 263 34.68 10.37 32.42
CA GLN A 263 35.66 11.37 32.82
C GLN A 263 35.90 11.37 34.34
N THR A 264 34.83 11.24 35.12
CA THR A 264 34.90 11.14 36.58
C THR A 264 35.69 9.91 37.04
N LEU A 265 35.44 8.75 36.42
CA LEU A 265 36.19 7.52 36.73
C LEU A 265 37.67 7.65 36.32
N ARG A 266 37.94 8.26 35.17
CA ARG A 266 39.32 8.54 34.72
C ARG A 266 40.07 9.45 35.69
N SER A 267 39.42 10.48 36.25
CA SER A 267 40.07 11.35 37.23
C SER A 267 40.37 10.62 38.54
N GLN A 268 39.46 9.76 39.02
CA GLN A 268 39.69 8.93 40.20
C GLN A 268 40.83 7.94 40.00
N LEU A 269 40.91 7.29 38.83
CA LEU A 269 42.02 6.41 38.49
C LEU A 269 43.35 7.16 38.48
N ALA A 270 43.39 8.36 37.90
CA ALA A 270 44.59 9.19 37.89
C ALA A 270 45.02 9.60 39.31
N GLU A 271 44.06 9.94 40.18
CA GLU A 271 44.31 10.26 41.59
C GLU A 271 44.89 9.07 42.36
N HIS A 272 44.26 7.90 42.26
CA HIS A 272 44.76 6.68 42.91
C HIS A 272 46.13 6.26 42.37
N GLN A 273 46.38 6.42 41.07
CA GLN A 273 47.67 6.16 40.48
C GLN A 273 48.75 7.10 41.05
N ALA A 274 48.43 8.39 41.23
CA ALA A 274 49.32 9.35 41.86
C ALA A 274 49.62 8.96 43.33
N GLN A 275 48.61 8.56 44.10
CA GLN A 275 48.79 8.07 45.48
C GLN A 275 49.70 6.84 45.55
N ILE A 276 49.52 5.86 44.64
CA ILE A 276 50.40 4.68 44.55
C ILE A 276 51.84 5.10 44.27
N THR A 277 52.06 6.01 43.31
CA THR A 277 53.41 6.49 42.99
C THR A 277 54.07 7.21 44.16
N GLN A 278 53.31 8.02 44.91
CA GLN A 278 53.79 8.69 46.11
C GLN A 278 54.21 7.69 47.19
N LEU A 279 53.35 6.71 47.51
CA LEU A 279 53.64 5.68 48.51
C LEU A 279 54.86 4.84 48.12
N ARG A 280 55.01 4.50 46.84
CA ARG A 280 56.22 3.81 46.33
C ARG A 280 57.48 4.64 46.57
N ALA A 281 57.46 5.93 46.23
CA ALA A 281 58.60 6.82 46.48
C ALA A 281 58.93 6.96 47.97
N GLU A 282 57.94 6.95 48.85
CA GLU A 282 58.16 6.93 50.31
C GLU A 282 58.79 5.62 50.79
N ILE A 283 58.31 4.48 50.29
CA ILE A 283 58.90 3.15 50.57
C ILE A 283 60.38 3.14 50.15
N ASP A 284 60.69 3.60 48.92
CA ASP A 284 62.05 3.66 48.41
C ASP A 284 62.95 4.56 49.27
N LYS A 285 62.41 5.71 49.71
CA LYS A 285 63.11 6.62 50.62
C LYS A 285 63.41 5.96 51.98
N LYS A 286 62.45 5.25 52.55
CA LYS A 286 62.61 4.53 53.82
C LYS A 286 63.60 3.37 53.67
N GLN A 287 63.54 2.64 52.57
CA GLN A 287 64.47 1.56 52.27
C GLN A 287 65.91 2.09 52.18
N ALA A 288 66.13 3.20 51.45
CA ALA A 288 67.42 3.86 51.37
C ALA A 288 67.95 4.33 52.74
N GLN A 289 67.08 4.79 53.64
CA GLN A 289 67.45 5.15 55.02
C GLN A 289 67.90 3.94 55.83
N LEU A 290 67.20 2.80 55.70
CA LEU A 290 67.58 1.55 56.37
C LEU A 290 68.93 1.06 55.88
N ASP A 291 69.19 1.08 54.57
CA ASP A 291 70.46 0.63 54.01
C ASP A 291 71.63 1.52 54.44
N ARG A 292 71.44 2.85 54.47
CA ARG A 292 72.42 3.79 55.07
C ARG A 292 72.69 3.50 56.55
N SER A 293 71.68 3.07 57.30
CA SER A 293 71.80 2.77 58.73
C SER A 293 72.53 1.44 58.97
N LYS A 294 72.31 0.43 58.11
CA LYS A 294 73.05 -0.85 58.13
C LYS A 294 74.54 -0.64 57.88
N LEU A 295 74.90 0.20 56.90
CA LEU A 295 76.29 0.55 56.60
C LEU A 295 77.05 1.18 57.79
N LYS A 296 76.35 1.87 58.71
CA LYS A 296 76.97 2.47 59.90
C LYS A 296 77.15 1.51 61.09
N LYS A 297 76.58 0.31 61.07
CA LYS A 297 76.54 -0.60 62.24
C LYS A 297 77.38 -1.88 62.11
N SER A 298 78.12 -2.10 61.02
CA SER A 298 78.95 -3.30 60.84
C SER A 298 80.45 -3.00 60.82
N THR A 299 81.07 -3.00 62.01
CA THR A 299 82.46 -3.46 62.15
C THR A 299 82.38 -4.98 62.30
N PRO A 300 82.87 -5.79 61.35
CA PRO A 300 82.70 -7.23 61.40
C PRO A 300 83.64 -7.83 62.46
N LYS A 301 83.07 -8.40 63.53
CA LYS A 301 83.75 -9.46 64.29
C LYS A 301 83.56 -10.76 63.50
N PRO A 302 84.63 -11.47 63.11
CA PRO A 302 84.55 -12.67 62.29
C PRO A 302 83.80 -13.75 63.07
N LEU A 303 82.66 -14.18 62.56
CA LEU A 303 81.93 -15.35 63.06
C LEU A 303 82.02 -16.50 62.05
N PRO A 304 82.08 -17.73 62.56
CA PRO A 304 82.53 -18.92 61.84
C PRO A 304 81.53 -19.41 60.80
N LEU A 305 82.08 -20.09 59.79
CA LEU A 305 81.38 -20.72 58.68
C LEU A 305 80.14 -21.51 59.15
N PRO A 306 78.95 -21.26 58.58
CA PRO A 306 77.80 -22.14 58.75
C PRO A 306 77.94 -23.38 57.86
N GLN A 307 77.65 -24.53 58.47
CA GLN A 307 77.57 -25.82 57.82
C GLN A 307 76.45 -25.87 56.78
N VAL A 308 76.76 -26.58 55.69
CA VAL A 308 75.86 -26.93 54.59
C VAL A 308 74.61 -27.61 55.14
N LEU A 309 73.46 -26.93 55.09
CA LEU A 309 72.16 -27.53 55.33
C LEU A 309 71.52 -27.95 54.00
N THR A 310 71.11 -29.20 54.00
CA THR A 310 70.49 -29.99 52.95
C THR A 310 69.22 -29.35 52.36
N PRO A 311 68.89 -29.66 51.10
CA PRO A 311 67.73 -29.09 50.40
C PRO A 311 66.43 -29.71 50.94
N ILE A 312 65.69 -28.94 51.73
CA ILE A 312 64.31 -29.29 52.08
C ILE A 312 63.42 -28.89 50.90
N SER A 313 63.02 -29.90 50.13
CA SER A 313 61.93 -29.82 49.17
C SER A 313 60.65 -29.41 49.93
N ASN A 314 60.17 -28.19 49.69
CA ASN A 314 58.88 -27.74 50.16
C ASN A 314 57.87 -27.93 49.01
N PRO A 315 57.02 -28.97 49.04
CA PRO A 315 56.03 -29.18 47.99
C PRO A 315 55.02 -28.02 48.04
N LEU A 316 54.93 -27.29 46.93
CA LEU A 316 53.91 -26.27 46.73
C LEU A 316 52.51 -26.87 46.95
N PRO A 317 51.61 -26.20 47.71
CA PRO A 317 50.24 -26.65 47.84
C PRO A 317 49.55 -26.64 46.47
N THR A 318 48.89 -27.74 46.15
CA THR A 318 48.10 -27.91 44.93
C THR A 318 47.14 -26.72 44.72
N PRO A 319 47.08 -26.11 43.53
CA PRO A 319 46.18 -25.00 43.27
C PRO A 319 44.72 -25.39 43.56
N PRO A 320 43.92 -24.49 44.16
CA PRO A 320 42.53 -24.77 44.49
C PRO A 320 41.76 -25.18 43.24
N ARG A 321 41.15 -26.36 43.27
CA ARG A 321 40.29 -26.86 42.19
C ARG A 321 39.16 -25.85 41.97
N LEU A 322 38.98 -25.42 40.72
CA LEU A 322 37.82 -24.67 40.27
C LEU A 322 36.55 -25.43 40.68
N VAL A 323 35.87 -24.91 41.70
CA VAL A 323 34.52 -25.33 42.05
C VAL A 323 33.66 -24.94 40.86
N ARG A 324 33.21 -25.94 40.08
CA ARG A 324 32.15 -25.76 39.09
C ARG A 324 30.93 -25.29 39.87
N VAL A 325 30.66 -23.99 39.82
CA VAL A 325 29.37 -23.43 40.20
C VAL A 325 28.39 -23.97 39.17
N THR A 326 27.77 -25.11 39.48
CA THR A 326 26.55 -25.54 38.80
C THR A 326 25.53 -24.46 39.10
N THR A 327 25.19 -23.67 38.08
CA THR A 327 24.07 -22.74 38.12
C THR A 327 22.83 -23.57 38.43
N ASN A 328 22.47 -23.64 39.72
CA ASN A 328 21.20 -24.18 40.14
C ASN A 328 20.14 -23.32 39.48
N LYS A 329 19.51 -23.91 38.45
CA LYS A 329 18.30 -23.44 37.81
C LYS A 329 17.30 -23.17 38.93
N SER A 330 17.06 -21.88 39.22
CA SER A 330 16.03 -21.46 40.15
C SER A 330 14.70 -21.99 39.64
N THR A 331 14.25 -23.08 40.24
CA THR A 331 12.94 -23.67 40.00
C THR A 331 11.99 -22.87 40.88
N TRP A 332 11.50 -21.76 40.34
CA TRP A 332 10.32 -21.10 40.90
C TRP A 332 9.14 -22.07 40.76
N PRO A 333 8.36 -22.31 41.83
CA PRO A 333 7.18 -23.15 41.74
C PRO A 333 6.13 -22.42 40.90
N VAL A 334 5.91 -22.90 39.68
CA VAL A 334 4.79 -22.47 38.84
C VAL A 334 3.55 -23.22 39.33
N ASP A 335 2.67 -22.48 39.97
CA ASP A 335 1.34 -22.93 40.33
C ASP A 335 0.54 -23.21 39.04
N HIS A 336 0.24 -24.48 38.80
CA HIS A 336 -0.62 -24.90 37.69
C HIS A 336 -2.09 -24.66 38.05
N LYS A 337 -2.63 -23.52 37.60
CA LYS A 337 -4.03 -23.39 37.20
C LYS A 337 -4.18 -22.09 36.41
N THR A 338 -4.23 -22.20 35.08
CA THR A 338 -5.40 -21.80 34.27
C THR A 338 -5.03 -21.91 32.77
N ARG A 339 -5.79 -22.77 32.12
CA ARG A 339 -6.00 -22.99 30.68
C ARG A 339 -6.01 -21.70 29.83
N SER A 340 -5.12 -21.57 28.86
CA SER A 340 -5.39 -20.90 27.58
C SER A 340 -4.31 -21.19 26.52
N ASN A 341 -4.78 -21.36 25.28
CA ASN A 341 -4.00 -21.62 24.07
C ASN A 341 -2.89 -20.57 23.87
N THR A 342 -1.66 -21.01 23.62
CA THR A 342 -0.57 -20.12 23.20
C THR A 342 0.10 -20.70 21.95
N MET A 343 -0.03 -19.98 20.84
CA MET A 343 0.83 -20.15 19.66
C MET A 343 2.30 -19.89 20.03
N PRO A 344 3.25 -20.53 19.34
CA PRO A 344 4.67 -20.26 19.53
C PRO A 344 5.03 -18.83 19.13
N PRO A 345 5.99 -18.18 19.81
CA PRO A 345 6.44 -16.83 19.46
C PRO A 345 7.24 -16.86 18.15
N PRO A 346 7.20 -15.79 17.33
CA PRO A 346 8.04 -15.68 16.15
C PRO A 346 9.50 -15.54 16.58
N ARG A 347 10.37 -16.36 16.00
CA ARG A 347 11.82 -16.20 16.08
C ARG A 347 12.20 -14.89 15.37
N PHE A 348 12.80 -13.97 16.11
CA PHE A 348 13.52 -12.85 15.51
C PHE A 348 14.79 -13.37 14.82
N PRO A 349 15.10 -12.91 13.61
CA PRO A 349 16.41 -13.16 13.02
C PRO A 349 17.45 -12.37 13.81
N ILE A 350 18.42 -13.10 14.35
CA ILE A 350 19.66 -12.57 14.90
C ILE A 350 20.39 -11.97 13.70
N LEU A 351 20.50 -10.64 13.64
CA LEU A 351 21.46 -9.99 12.75
C LEU A 351 22.84 -10.27 13.37
N GLU A 352 23.54 -11.25 12.84
CA GLU A 352 24.98 -11.39 13.07
C GLU A 352 25.66 -10.19 12.41
N ARG A 353 26.39 -9.45 13.22
CA ARG A 353 27.20 -8.31 12.81
C ARG A 353 28.54 -8.90 12.41
N ASP A 354 28.72 -9.16 11.11
CA ASP A 354 30.01 -9.54 10.54
C ASP A 354 30.90 -8.30 10.46
N ASP A 355 31.73 -8.13 11.48
CA ASP A 355 32.85 -7.21 11.49
C ASP A 355 34.02 -7.87 10.74
N GLY A 356 34.08 -7.67 9.42
CA GLY A 356 35.16 -8.15 8.53
C GLY A 356 35.73 -7.01 7.70
N PHE A 357 36.95 -6.61 8.06
CA PHE A 357 37.72 -5.46 7.57
C PHE A 357 38.59 -5.82 6.34
N ASP A 358 38.87 -4.79 5.52
CA ASP A 358 39.88 -4.65 4.44
C ASP A 358 39.67 -5.25 3.03
N GLY A 359 39.76 -4.37 2.01
CA GLY A 359 40.28 -4.72 0.69
C GLY A 359 39.79 -3.93 -0.52
N LEU A 360 40.44 -2.78 -0.78
CA LEU A 360 40.77 -2.15 -2.07
C LEU A 360 39.84 -2.24 -3.31
N GLU A 361 39.55 -1.05 -3.83
CA GLU A 361 39.61 -0.61 -5.24
C GLU A 361 38.81 -1.33 -6.35
N ASP A 362 38.23 -0.49 -7.21
CA ASP A 362 37.61 -0.78 -8.50
C ASP A 362 36.29 -1.57 -8.51
N ASN A 363 35.18 -0.83 -8.50
CA ASN A 363 34.08 -1.00 -9.47
C ASN A 363 33.10 0.17 -9.39
N ALA A 364 33.49 1.29 -10.00
CA ALA A 364 32.58 2.35 -10.38
C ALA A 364 31.87 1.97 -11.69
N ALA A 365 30.72 1.28 -11.62
CA ALA A 365 29.68 1.42 -12.64
C ALA A 365 28.33 0.80 -12.22
N TYR A 366 27.28 1.60 -12.37
CA TYR A 366 25.87 1.25 -12.60
C TYR A 366 24.90 1.03 -11.42
N PHE A 367 23.83 1.83 -11.49
CA PHE A 367 22.56 1.85 -10.74
C PHE A 367 22.57 2.37 -9.30
N THR A 368 22.92 3.66 -9.16
CA THR A 368 22.18 4.50 -8.21
C THR A 368 20.81 4.80 -8.81
N CYS A 369 19.78 4.05 -8.40
CA CYS A 369 18.43 4.59 -8.39
C CYS A 369 18.43 5.77 -7.43
N ARG A 370 18.77 6.96 -7.95
CA ARG A 370 18.43 8.22 -7.31
C ARG A 370 16.92 8.16 -7.08
N THR A 371 16.54 8.03 -5.82
CA THR A 371 15.31 8.59 -5.29
C THR A 371 15.11 9.95 -5.95
N ALA A 372 14.14 10.01 -6.87
CA ALA A 372 13.68 11.28 -7.40
C ALA A 372 13.31 12.14 -6.17
N PRO A 373 13.74 13.42 -6.12
CA PRO A 373 13.26 14.30 -5.07
C PRO A 373 11.73 14.34 -5.17
N TYR A 374 11.06 14.09 -4.05
CA TYR A 374 9.63 14.35 -3.86
C TYR A 374 9.39 15.87 -4.03
N ALA A 375 9.36 16.34 -5.27
CA ALA A 375 9.12 17.76 -5.61
C ALA A 375 7.71 17.98 -6.21
N TRP A 376 6.81 17.00 -6.09
CA TRP A 376 5.47 17.03 -6.72
C TRP A 376 4.31 16.92 -5.71
N LEU A 377 4.52 17.33 -4.46
CA LEU A 377 3.44 17.40 -3.45
C LEU A 377 3.39 18.75 -2.71
N ASP A 378 3.91 19.82 -3.33
CA ASP A 378 3.65 21.20 -2.91
C ASP A 378 2.50 21.85 -3.71
N ASP A 379 1.68 21.06 -4.38
CA ASP A 379 0.44 21.55 -4.96
C ASP A 379 -0.70 21.42 -3.95
N GLU A 380 -1.19 22.60 -3.58
CA GLU A 380 -2.35 22.91 -2.75
C GLU A 380 -2.08 22.97 -1.24
N GLU A 381 -1.30 23.99 -0.89
CA GLU A 381 -1.69 24.98 0.11
C GLU A 381 -3.12 25.49 -0.19
N PHE A 382 -4.13 24.63 0.01
CA PHE A 382 -5.47 25.08 0.32
C PHE A 382 -5.33 25.82 1.63
N GLY A 383 -5.17 27.15 1.53
CA GLY A 383 -5.15 28.02 2.68
C GLY A 383 -6.30 27.62 3.60
N ASP A 384 -5.99 27.37 4.87
CA ASP A 384 -7.00 27.34 5.91
C ASP A 384 -7.70 28.71 5.85
N GLU A 385 -8.82 28.78 5.12
CA GLU A 385 -9.77 29.89 5.14
C GLU A 385 -10.44 29.90 6.51
N SER A 386 -9.65 30.26 7.52
CA SER A 386 -10.09 30.51 8.87
C SER A 386 -10.67 31.91 8.89
N SER A 387 -11.97 32.01 9.18
CA SER A 387 -12.59 33.16 9.86
C SER A 387 -13.01 34.36 9.00
N LEU A 388 -13.99 34.19 8.10
CA LEU A 388 -14.96 35.28 7.86
C LEU A 388 -15.98 35.32 9.01
N GLN A 389 -15.55 35.86 10.15
CA GLN A 389 -16.47 36.45 11.14
C GLN A 389 -17.15 37.65 10.47
N ARG A 390 -18.37 37.45 9.97
CA ARG A 390 -19.22 38.58 9.58
C ARG A 390 -19.55 39.40 10.84
N PRO A 391 -19.35 40.72 10.84
CA PRO A 391 -19.86 41.55 11.92
C PRO A 391 -21.38 41.57 11.85
N ILE A 392 -22.03 41.15 12.94
CA ILE A 392 -23.44 41.42 13.21
C ILE A 392 -23.57 42.93 13.32
N LYS A 393 -24.06 43.58 12.26
CA LYS A 393 -24.52 44.96 12.35
C LYS A 393 -25.83 44.95 13.14
N ASN A 394 -25.73 45.33 14.41
CA ASN A 394 -26.87 45.78 15.20
C ASN A 394 -27.53 46.95 14.47
N ALA A 395 -28.73 46.75 13.93
CA ALA A 395 -29.60 47.82 13.53
C ALA A 395 -30.49 48.19 14.73
N HIS A 396 -30.08 49.24 15.44
CA HIS A 396 -30.98 50.10 16.20
C HIS A 396 -31.34 51.28 15.30
N CYS A 397 -32.61 51.38 14.93
CA CYS A 397 -33.43 52.60 14.88
C CYS A 397 -34.82 52.24 14.36
#